data_AF-A0A931RQS8-F1
#
_entry.id   AF-A0A931RQS8-F1
#
_cell.length_a   1.000
_cell.length_b   1.000
_cell.length_c   1.000
_cell.angle_alpha   90.00
_cell.angle_beta   90.00
_cell.angle_gamma   90.00
#
_symmetry.space_group_name_H-M   'P 1'
#
loop_
_entity.id
_entity.type
_entity.pdbx_description
1 polymer ?
#
loop_
_entity_poly.entity_id
_entity_poly.type
_entity_poly.pdbx_seq_one_letter_code
_entity_poly.pdbx_strand_id
1 'polypeptide(L)'
;MKSLVVLVGVVFLLAIFLVAGLLLNGYTLSLLWEWFVVPVFTGAPKLSVIPAIGIALLMRCLTYRLPLDIEEKKRDNREQVVRIIIHFFGNPAITLFFGWILHFFM
;
A
#
# COMPACT_ATOMS: atom_id res chain seq x y z
N MET A 1 -18.29 24.04 -18.66
CA MET A 1 -17.49 23.04 -19.40
C MET A 1 -16.10 22.82 -18.79
N LYS A 2 -15.25 23.84 -18.61
CA LYS A 2 -13.89 23.69 -18.04
C LYS A 2 -13.85 23.00 -16.66
N SER A 3 -14.80 23.33 -15.76
CA SER A 3 -14.86 22.73 -14.42
C SER A 3 -15.16 21.22 -14.41
N LEU A 4 -15.96 20.74 -15.36
CA LEU A 4 -16.31 19.32 -15.47
C LEU A 4 -15.13 18.48 -15.97
N VAL A 5 -14.37 19.00 -16.94
CA VAL A 5 -13.15 18.35 -17.44
C VAL A 5 -12.09 18.24 -16.36
N VAL A 6 -11.92 19.29 -15.54
CA VAL A 6 -10.99 19.27 -14.40
C VAL A 6 -11.43 18.24 -13.35
N LEU A 7 -12.73 18.18 -13.03
CA LEU A 7 -13.24 17.19 -12.07
C LEU A 7 -12.96 15.75 -12.54
N VAL A 8 -13.28 15.44 -13.80
CA VAL A 8 -13.04 14.10 -14.37
C VAL A 8 -11.54 13.78 -14.37
N GLY A 9 -10.68 14.73 -14.73
CA GLY A 9 -9.24 14.56 -14.70
C GLY A 9 -8.70 14.27 -13.29
N VAL A 10 -9.20 14.97 -12.27
CA VAL A 10 -8.80 14.75 -10.87
C VAL A 10 -9.25 13.38 -10.37
N VAL A 11 -10.50 12.98 -10.64
CA VAL A 11 -11.02 11.66 -10.24
C VAL A 11 -10.22 10.54 -10.90
N PHE A 12 -9.90 10.68 -12.19
CA PHE A 12 -9.10 9.70 -12.91
C PHE A 12 -7.67 9.57 -12.35
N LEU A 13 -7.03 10.71 -12.05
CA LEU A 13 -5.69 10.73 -11.46
C LEU A 13 -5.68 10.11 -10.05
N LEU A 14 -6.70 10.36 -9.24
CA LEU A 14 -6.87 9.73 -7.93
C LEU A 14 -7.07 8.22 -8.05
N ALA A 15 -7.88 7.76 -9.02
CA ALA A 15 -8.09 6.35 -9.25
C ALA A 15 -6.78 5.63 -9.64
N ILE A 16 -5.98 6.22 -10.54
CA ILE A 16 -4.66 5.70 -10.90
C ILE A 16 -3.75 5.62 -9.68
N PHE A 17 -3.72 6.69 -8.88
CA PHE A 17 -2.88 6.76 -7.69
C PHE A 17 -3.23 5.67 -6.67
N LEU A 18 -4.51 5.42 -6.43
CA LEU A 18 -4.98 4.36 -5.54
C LEU A 18 -4.61 2.96 -6.07
N VAL A 19 -4.81 2.71 -7.36
CA VAL A 19 -4.46 1.43 -7.99
C VAL A 19 -2.95 1.20 -7.91
N ALA A 20 -2.15 2.21 -8.21
CA ALA A 20 -0.69 2.13 -8.12
C ALA A 20 -0.24 1.79 -6.68
N GLY A 21 -0.83 2.44 -5.67
CA GLY A 21 -0.54 2.13 -4.27
C GLY A 21 -0.94 0.71 -3.86
N LEU A 22 -2.07 0.20 -4.36
CA LEU A 22 -2.50 -1.18 -4.13
C LEU A 22 -1.55 -2.20 -4.75
N LEU A 23 -1.16 -1.98 -6.02
CA LEU A 23 -0.21 -2.84 -6.72
C LEU A 23 1.14 -2.89 -6.02
N LEU A 24 1.64 -1.74 -5.56
CA LEU A 24 2.92 -1.64 -4.87
C LEU A 24 2.91 -2.37 -3.52
N ASN A 25 1.83 -2.23 -2.75
CA ASN A 25 1.66 -2.98 -1.50
C ASN A 25 1.56 -4.49 -1.74
N GLY A 26 0.79 -4.91 -2.75
CA GLY A 26 0.68 -6.33 -3.13
C GLY A 26 2.01 -6.92 -3.61
N TYR A 27 2.76 -6.16 -4.41
CA TYR A 27 4.09 -6.55 -4.87
C TYR A 27 5.08 -6.69 -3.71
N THR A 28 5.07 -5.72 -2.78
CA THR A 28 5.90 -5.76 -1.57
C THR A 28 5.59 -7.00 -0.74
N LEU A 29 4.31 -7.29 -0.51
CA LEU A 29 3.90 -8.47 0.24
C LEU A 29 4.29 -9.78 -0.47
N SER A 30 4.15 -9.83 -1.79
CA SER A 30 4.56 -10.98 -2.61
C SER A 30 6.06 -11.25 -2.48
N LEU A 31 6.92 -10.22 -2.58
CA LEU A 31 8.37 -10.37 -2.39
C LEU A 31 8.72 -10.83 -0.97
N LEU A 32 8.16 -10.19 0.05
CA LEU A 32 8.42 -10.58 1.45
C LEU A 32 7.95 -12.01 1.73
N TRP A 33 6.84 -12.44 1.11
CA TRP A 33 6.36 -13.82 1.21
C TRP A 33 7.36 -14.80 0.60
N GLU A 34 7.86 -14.50 -0.61
CA GLU A 34 8.87 -15.32 -1.27
C GLU A 34 10.19 -15.41 -0.48
N TRP A 35 10.59 -14.31 0.18
CA TRP A 35 11.84 -14.25 0.94
C TRP A 35 11.75 -14.92 2.31
N PHE A 36 10.66 -14.73 3.04
CA PHE A 36 10.58 -15.13 4.46
C PHE A 36 9.65 -16.30 4.71
N VAL A 37 8.60 -16.47 3.92
CA VAL A 37 7.59 -17.51 4.18
C VAL A 37 7.93 -18.78 3.40
N VAL A 38 8.24 -18.66 2.10
CA VAL A 38 8.54 -19.84 1.26
C VAL A 38 9.73 -20.67 1.78
N PRO A 39 10.86 -20.09 2.22
CA PRO A 39 11.99 -20.90 2.70
C PRO A 39 11.74 -21.58 4.05
N VAL A 40 10.90 -20.98 4.91
CA VAL A 40 10.59 -21.50 6.25
C VAL A 40 9.52 -22.58 6.19
N PHE A 41 8.50 -22.41 5.34
CA PHE A 41 7.42 -23.35 5.14
C PHE A 41 7.69 -24.18 3.88
N THR A 42 8.28 -25.37 4.05
CA THR A 42 8.74 -26.32 3.00
C THR A 42 7.71 -26.74 1.94
N GLY A 43 6.46 -26.28 2.01
CA GLY A 43 5.42 -26.52 1.01
C GLY A 43 4.55 -25.30 0.70
N ALA A 44 4.94 -24.08 1.10
CA ALA A 44 4.16 -22.89 0.82
C ALA A 44 4.18 -22.56 -0.68
N PRO A 45 3.01 -22.33 -1.32
CA PRO A 45 2.96 -21.95 -2.73
C PRO A 45 3.55 -20.55 -2.93
N LYS A 46 4.21 -20.36 -4.08
CA LYS A 46 4.67 -19.04 -4.51
C LYS A 46 3.46 -18.13 -4.70
N LEU A 47 3.48 -16.98 -4.05
CA LEU A 47 2.38 -16.05 -4.03
C LEU A 47 2.55 -15.03 -5.16
N SER A 48 1.75 -15.15 -6.21
CA SER A 48 1.73 -14.14 -7.28
C SER A 48 1.13 -12.82 -6.78
N VAL A 49 1.35 -11.73 -7.52
CA VAL A 49 0.94 -10.38 -7.09
C VAL A 49 -0.57 -10.27 -6.84
N ILE A 50 -1.39 -10.96 -7.63
CA ILE A 50 -2.86 -10.93 -7.52
C ILE A 50 -3.36 -11.47 -6.16
N PRO A 51 -3.03 -12.72 -5.75
CA PRO A 51 -3.43 -13.22 -4.43
C PRO A 51 -2.78 -12.43 -3.28
N ALA A 52 -1.58 -11.86 -3.47
CA ALA A 52 -0.98 -10.96 -2.48
C ALA A 52 -1.79 -9.68 -2.28
N ILE A 53 -2.31 -9.07 -3.35
CA ILE A 53 -3.25 -7.93 -3.25
C ILE A 53 -4.52 -8.34 -2.49
N GLY A 54 -5.07 -9.53 -2.78
CA GLY A 54 -6.22 -10.06 -2.07
C GLY A 54 -5.99 -10.18 -0.56
N ILE A 55 -4.85 -10.74 -0.15
CA ILE A 55 -4.47 -10.84 1.26
C ILE A 55 -4.27 -9.45 1.89
N ALA A 56 -3.61 -8.54 1.19
CA ALA A 56 -3.42 -7.16 1.66
C ALA A 56 -4.76 -6.44 1.88
N LEU A 57 -5.72 -6.64 0.98
CA LEU A 57 -7.08 -6.11 1.12
C LEU A 57 -7.81 -6.72 2.32
N LEU A 58 -7.71 -8.04 2.51
CA LEU A 58 -8.30 -8.73 3.67
C LEU A 58 -7.69 -8.22 4.99
N MET A 59 -6.37 -8.12 5.07
CA MET A 59 -5.67 -7.57 6.23
C MET A 59 -6.09 -6.14 6.50
N ARG A 60 -6.21 -5.31 5.45
CA ARG A 60 -6.68 -3.94 5.59
C ARG A 60 -8.12 -3.90 6.11
N CYS A 61 -9.00 -4.78 5.63
CA CYS A 61 -10.38 -4.88 6.13
C CYS A 61 -10.42 -5.25 7.61
N LEU A 62 -9.63 -6.24 8.02
CA LEU A 62 -9.55 -6.70 9.41
C LEU A 62 -8.86 -5.70 10.35
N THR A 63 -7.90 -4.94 9.83
CA THR A 63 -7.08 -4.00 10.61
C THR A 63 -7.57 -2.56 10.47
N TYR A 64 -8.67 -2.32 9.74
CA TYR A 64 -9.20 -0.98 9.57
C TYR A 64 -9.68 -0.44 10.91
N ARG A 65 -8.86 0.42 11.51
CA ARG A 65 -9.25 1.21 12.67
C ARG A 65 -9.96 2.44 12.13
N LEU A 66 -11.24 2.61 12.45
CA LEU A 66 -11.91 3.89 12.27
C LEU A 66 -11.04 4.93 13.00
N PRO A 67 -10.51 5.96 12.32
CA PRO A 67 -9.91 7.08 13.03
C PRO A 67 -11.04 7.79 13.78
N LEU A 68 -11.22 7.45 15.05
CA LEU A 68 -12.01 8.25 15.99
C LEU A 68 -11.18 9.48 16.35
N ASP A 69 -10.95 10.34 15.37
CA ASP A 69 -10.29 11.62 15.55
C ASP A 69 -11.30 12.70 15.17
N ILE A 70 -12.15 13.06 16.15
CA ILE A 70 -13.14 14.15 16.06
C ILE A 70 -12.44 15.53 16.19
N GLU A 71 -11.11 15.59 16.04
CA GLU A 71 -10.36 16.83 15.90
C GLU A 71 -9.88 17.04 14.45
N GLU A 72 -10.83 17.17 13.51
CA GLU A 72 -10.56 17.78 12.19
C GLU A 72 -10.30 19.28 12.33
N LYS A 73 -9.21 19.64 12.99
CA LYS A 73 -8.79 21.04 13.14
C LYS A 73 -7.75 21.36 12.06
N LYS A 74 -8.23 21.89 10.93
CA LYS A 74 -7.47 22.65 9.92
C LYS A 74 -6.02 22.17 9.66
N ARG A 75 -5.82 20.89 9.34
CA ARG A 75 -4.51 20.47 8.79
C ARG A 75 -4.38 21.01 7.37
N ASP A 76 -3.25 21.65 7.08
CA ASP A 76 -2.93 22.19 5.76
C ASP A 76 -3.10 21.09 4.70
N ASN A 77 -3.72 21.43 3.57
CA ASN A 77 -4.02 20.49 2.50
C ASN A 77 -2.75 19.79 2.00
N ARG A 78 -1.61 20.47 2.06
CA ARG A 78 -0.30 19.92 1.69
C ARG A 78 0.15 18.81 2.63
N GLU A 79 -0.01 18.98 3.94
CA GLU A 79 0.36 17.96 4.94
C GLU A 79 -0.47 16.68 4.79
N GLN A 80 -1.74 16.82 4.44
CA GLN A 80 -2.62 15.68 4.18
C GLN A 80 -2.17 14.90 2.94
N VAL A 81 -1.85 15.59 1.84
CA VAL A 81 -1.35 14.96 0.61
C VAL A 81 -0.01 14.26 0.86
N VAL A 82 0.92 14.89 1.57
CA VAL A 82 2.23 14.28 1.91
C VAL A 82 2.04 13.02 2.76
N ARG A 83 1.14 13.07 3.76
CA ARG A 83 0.84 11.91 4.60
C ARG A 83 0.29 10.74 3.78
N ILE A 84 -0.61 11.01 2.83
CA ILE A 84 -1.17 9.99 1.95
C ILE A 84 -0.06 9.38 1.08
N ILE A 85 0.80 10.19 0.48
CA ILE A 85 1.92 9.70 -0.35
C ILE A 85 2.86 8.80 0.48
N ILE A 86 3.26 9.25 1.67
CA ILE A 86 4.14 8.47 2.55
C ILE A 86 3.47 7.16 2.95
N HIS A 87 2.19 7.18 3.27
CA HIS A 87 1.48 5.96 3.67
C HIS A 87 1.37 4.95 2.53
N PHE A 88 1.06 5.40 1.31
CA PHE A 88 0.87 4.50 0.16
C PHE A 88 2.15 4.03 -0.51
N PHE A 89 3.22 4.85 -0.48
CA PHE A 89 4.47 4.55 -1.18
C PHE A 89 5.66 4.42 -0.23
N GLY A 90 5.75 5.30 0.78
CA GLY A 90 6.84 5.29 1.74
C GLY A 90 6.85 4.04 2.62
N ASN A 91 5.71 3.68 3.21
CA ASN A 91 5.60 2.49 4.06
C ASN A 91 6.04 1.20 3.34
N PRO A 92 5.46 0.83 2.18
CA PRO A 92 5.89 -0.37 1.46
C PRO A 92 7.36 -0.32 1.03
N ALA A 93 7.88 0.83 0.60
CA ALA A 93 9.31 0.96 0.26
C ALA A 93 10.23 0.73 1.47
N ILE A 94 9.88 1.27 2.65
CA ILE A 94 10.63 1.05 3.89
C ILE A 94 10.56 -0.43 4.29
N THR A 95 9.38 -1.03 4.27
CA THR A 95 9.21 -2.46 4.59
C THR A 95 10.02 -3.33 3.64
N LEU A 96 10.02 -3.03 2.35
CA LEU A 96 10.81 -3.77 1.37
C LEU A 96 12.31 -3.58 1.60
N PHE A 97 12.77 -2.38 1.93
CA PHE A 97 14.16 -2.09 2.24
C PHE A 97 14.66 -2.93 3.43
N PHE A 98 13.90 -2.96 4.53
CA PHE A 98 14.24 -3.80 5.68
C PHE A 98 14.16 -5.29 5.36
N GLY A 99 13.15 -5.71 4.60
CA GLY A 99 13.04 -7.09 4.13
C GLY A 99 14.25 -7.50 3.28
N TRP A 100 14.73 -6.62 2.40
CA TRP A 100 15.90 -6.90 1.58
C TRP A 100 17.17 -7.03 2.42
N ILE A 101 17.36 -6.17 3.43
CA ILE A 101 18.47 -6.28 4.38
C ILE A 101 18.43 -7.63 5.10
N LEU A 102 17.29 -8.02 5.66
CA LEU A 102 17.16 -9.28 6.39
C LEU A 102 17.35 -10.51 5.49
N HIS A 103 16.85 -10.45 4.25
CA HIS A 103 17.07 -11.50 3.25
C HIS A 103 18.56 -11.69 2.93
N PHE A 104 19.38 -10.64 3.04
CA PHE A 104 20.83 -10.76 2.82
C PHE A 104 21.55 -11.59 3.90
N PHE A 105 20.97 -11.70 5.11
CA PHE A 105 21.55 -12.44 6.23
C PHE A 105 21.03 -13.88 6.36
N MET A 106 20.06 -14.29 5.54
CA MET A 106 19.54 -15.67 5.44
C MET A 106 20.26 -16.44 4.34
#